data_AF-A0A812N4T0-F1
#
_entry.id   AF-A0A812N4T0-F1
#
_cell.length_a   1.000
_cell.length_b   1.000
_cell.length_c   1.000
_cell.angle_alpha   90.00
_cell.angle_beta   90.00
_cell.angle_gamma   90.00
#
_symmetry.space_group_name_H-M   'P 1'
#
loop_
_entity.id
_entity.type
_entity.pdbx_description
1 polymer ?
#
loop_
_entity_poly.entity_id
_entity_poly.type
_entity_poly.pdbx_seq_one_letter_code
_entity_poly.pdbx_strand_id
1 'polypeptide(L)'
;ATLGVHGRGGQKPATADPKWRLQEQEIRETLPLQRQSARPWSEGARLQGIAITDRIKALVDVAFLKTEDMLKQRKEPHARQDVARSLFADLSQNIVRMPWGRYRTLTTSTQLYSFERDRLLVPEELLVILGFPRTYAESARHHMKNRDITDLVGMAMAVPSVTVVCCSALMAALRFLPGLAADVEVASQDRSVVNST
;
A
#
# COMPACT_ATOMS: atom_id res chain seq x y z
N ALA A 1 2.86 56.88 25.19
CA ALA A 1 2.66 57.01 23.74
C ALA A 1 3.30 55.82 23.05
N THR A 2 2.51 54.82 22.70
CA THR A 2 2.95 53.54 22.14
C THR A 2 2.78 53.62 20.63
N LEU A 3 3.89 53.69 19.89
CA LEU A 3 3.89 53.80 18.44
C LEU A 3 3.51 52.45 17.82
N GLY A 4 2.29 52.37 17.28
CA GLY A 4 1.77 51.19 16.58
C GLY A 4 2.43 51.02 15.21
N VAL A 5 3.33 50.04 15.09
CA VAL A 5 3.94 49.64 13.82
C VAL A 5 2.88 48.92 12.97
N HIS A 6 2.28 49.66 12.04
CA HIS A 6 1.42 49.10 11.00
C HIS A 6 2.27 48.30 10.02
N GLY A 7 2.32 46.98 10.20
CA GLY A 7 2.93 46.05 9.26
C GLY A 7 2.23 46.13 7.91
N ARG A 8 2.94 46.60 6.88
CA ARG A 8 2.48 46.56 5.49
C ARG A 8 2.24 45.11 5.10
N GLY A 9 0.98 44.77 4.86
CA GLY A 9 0.57 43.47 4.31
C GLY A 9 1.17 43.29 2.92
N GLY A 10 2.35 42.69 2.85
CA GLY A 10 2.92 42.24 1.58
C GLY A 10 1.98 41.21 0.97
N GLN A 11 1.40 41.52 -0.18
CA GLN A 11 0.70 40.54 -0.99
C GLN A 11 1.67 39.40 -1.26
N LYS A 12 1.42 38.22 -0.68
CA LYS A 12 2.16 37.01 -1.05
C LYS A 12 1.95 36.83 -2.55
N PRO A 13 3.01 36.77 -3.38
CA PRO A 13 2.87 36.53 -4.80
C PRO A 13 2.04 35.26 -5.01
N ALA A 14 1.15 35.27 -6.00
CA ALA A 14 0.36 34.11 -6.38
C ALA A 14 1.30 32.91 -6.55
N THR A 15 1.25 31.97 -5.61
CA THR A 15 2.11 30.80 -5.61
C THR A 15 1.83 30.04 -6.89
N ALA A 16 2.86 29.83 -7.71
CA ALA A 16 2.76 29.02 -8.92
C ALA A 16 1.99 27.74 -8.64
N ASP A 17 1.11 27.35 -9.57
CA ASP A 17 0.27 26.18 -9.37
C ASP A 17 1.14 24.96 -9.01
N PRO A 18 0.79 24.23 -7.93
CA PRO A 18 1.56 23.07 -7.54
C PRO A 18 1.69 22.09 -8.69
N LYS A 19 2.90 21.61 -8.98
CA LYS A 19 3.21 20.65 -10.06
C LYS A 19 2.23 19.48 -10.16
N TRP A 20 1.70 19.00 -9.03
CA TRP A 20 0.75 17.89 -8.99
C TRP A 20 -0.59 18.19 -9.67
N ARG A 21 -1.02 19.46 -9.75
CA ARG A 21 -2.27 19.85 -10.43
C ARG A 21 -2.17 19.66 -11.93
N LEU A 22 -1.05 20.06 -12.53
CA LEU A 22 -0.78 19.82 -13.94
C LEU A 22 -0.76 18.31 -14.25
N GLN A 23 -0.15 17.52 -13.37
CA GLN A 23 -0.12 16.06 -13.49
C GLN A 23 -1.51 15.43 -13.34
N GLU A 24 -2.34 15.96 -12.43
CA GLU A 24 -3.73 15.53 -12.29
C GLU A 24 -4.52 15.83 -13.57
N GLN A 25 -4.39 17.05 -14.09
CA GLN A 25 -5.07 17.50 -15.31
C GLN A 25 -4.70 16.62 -16.50
N GLU A 26 -3.40 16.38 -16.72
CA GLU A 26 -2.90 15.52 -17.80
C GLU A 26 -3.53 14.11 -17.72
N ILE A 27 -3.62 13.53 -16.52
CA ILE A 27 -4.26 12.22 -16.35
C ILE A 27 -5.77 12.32 -16.60
N ARG A 28 -6.43 13.38 -16.16
CA ARG A 28 -7.87 13.59 -16.38
C ARG A 28 -8.23 13.81 -17.84
N GLU A 29 -7.38 14.47 -18.63
CA GLU A 29 -7.59 14.68 -20.07
C GLU A 29 -7.69 13.37 -20.86
N THR A 30 -7.09 12.29 -20.34
CA THR A 30 -7.22 10.94 -20.93
C THR A 30 -8.54 10.23 -20.60
N LEU A 31 -9.41 10.82 -19.77
CA LEU A 31 -10.74 10.29 -19.43
C LEU A 31 -11.82 10.92 -20.34
N PRO A 32 -12.99 10.28 -20.49
CA PRO A 32 -14.13 10.87 -21.18
C PRO A 32 -14.48 12.27 -20.64
N LEU A 33 -14.87 13.20 -21.53
CA LEU A 33 -15.05 14.62 -21.21
C LEU A 33 -15.95 14.86 -19.98
N GLN A 34 -17.03 14.08 -19.85
CA GLN A 34 -17.99 14.19 -18.73
C GLN A 34 -17.38 13.82 -17.37
N ARG A 35 -16.22 13.16 -17.35
CA ARG A 35 -15.54 12.66 -16.15
C ARG A 35 -14.34 13.48 -15.75
N GLN A 36 -13.83 14.35 -16.63
CA GLN A 36 -12.58 15.06 -16.39
C GLN A 36 -12.67 15.94 -15.15
N SER A 37 -13.81 16.57 -14.87
CA SER A 37 -14.03 17.39 -13.68
C SER A 37 -14.66 16.65 -12.49
N ALA A 38 -15.01 15.37 -12.63
CA ALA A 38 -15.73 14.63 -11.61
C ALA A 38 -14.88 14.30 -10.38
N ARG A 39 -15.52 14.25 -9.20
CA ARG A 39 -14.91 13.91 -7.90
C ARG A 39 -15.69 12.79 -7.20
N PRO A 40 -15.80 11.62 -7.83
CA PRO A 40 -16.76 10.59 -7.42
C PRO A 40 -16.47 10.00 -6.04
N TRP A 41 -15.23 10.07 -5.56
CA TRP A 41 -14.83 9.49 -4.30
C TRP A 41 -14.78 10.54 -3.19
N SER A 42 -14.01 11.60 -3.38
CA SER A 42 -13.66 12.57 -2.32
C SER A 42 -14.84 13.42 -1.82
N GLU A 43 -15.93 13.52 -2.59
CA GLU A 43 -17.15 14.22 -2.17
C GLU A 43 -18.03 13.41 -1.20
N GLY A 44 -17.91 12.08 -1.21
CA GLY A 44 -18.75 11.19 -0.39
C GLY A 44 -18.01 10.31 0.62
N ALA A 45 -16.69 10.16 0.46
CA ALA A 45 -15.86 9.35 1.34
C ALA A 45 -15.44 10.13 2.60
N ARG A 46 -15.26 9.42 3.71
CA ARG A 46 -14.78 9.99 4.99
C ARG A 46 -13.27 10.19 4.98
N LEU A 47 -12.53 9.43 4.17
CA LEU A 47 -11.06 9.46 4.07
C LEU A 47 -10.39 9.26 5.44
N GLN A 48 -10.79 8.21 6.17
CA GLN A 48 -10.41 8.04 7.58
C GLN A 48 -8.90 7.80 7.76
N GLY A 49 -8.34 8.45 8.77
CA GLY A 49 -6.90 8.35 9.09
C GLY A 49 -6.00 9.17 8.18
N ILE A 50 -6.55 10.02 7.31
CA ILE A 50 -5.78 10.83 6.35
C ILE A 50 -5.86 12.32 6.71
N ALA A 51 -4.73 13.02 6.61
CA ALA A 51 -4.74 14.49 6.57
C ALA A 51 -5.29 14.94 5.21
N ILE A 52 -6.55 15.37 5.18
CA ILE A 52 -7.24 15.71 3.93
C ILE A 52 -6.60 16.95 3.29
N THR A 53 -5.95 16.75 2.15
CA THR A 53 -5.38 17.82 1.30
C THR A 53 -5.97 17.75 -0.10
N ASP A 54 -5.94 18.86 -0.84
CA ASP A 54 -6.42 18.89 -2.23
C ASP A 54 -5.71 17.85 -3.11
N ARG A 55 -4.40 17.67 -2.91
CA ARG A 55 -3.61 16.65 -3.62
C ARG A 55 -4.15 15.25 -3.36
N ILE A 56 -4.49 14.93 -2.11
CA ILE A 56 -5.01 13.61 -1.74
C ILE A 56 -6.39 13.38 -2.34
N LYS A 57 -7.29 14.39 -2.27
CA LYS A 57 -8.61 14.32 -2.91
C LYS A 57 -8.49 14.04 -4.40
N ALA A 58 -7.63 14.80 -5.09
CA ALA A 58 -7.30 14.59 -6.49
C ALA A 58 -6.80 13.17 -6.78
N LEU A 59 -5.84 12.67 -5.99
CA LEU A 59 -5.27 11.34 -6.16
C LEU A 59 -6.33 10.24 -6.01
N VAL A 60 -7.16 10.29 -4.96
CA VAL A 60 -8.19 9.26 -4.75
C VAL A 60 -9.29 9.29 -5.81
N ASP A 61 -9.68 10.48 -6.27
CA ASP A 61 -10.67 10.63 -7.35
C ASP A 61 -10.13 10.10 -8.68
N VAL A 62 -8.89 10.44 -9.04
CA VAL A 62 -8.26 9.95 -10.26
C VAL A 62 -8.07 8.44 -10.21
N ALA A 63 -7.62 7.89 -9.08
CA ALA A 63 -7.49 6.44 -8.90
C ALA A 63 -8.82 5.71 -9.10
N PHE A 64 -9.91 6.25 -8.53
CA PHE A 64 -11.25 5.69 -8.69
C PHE A 64 -11.72 5.77 -10.16
N LEU A 65 -11.64 6.93 -10.79
CA LEU A 65 -12.07 7.15 -12.17
C LEU A 65 -11.31 6.25 -13.16
N LYS A 66 -9.99 6.11 -12.99
CA LYS A 66 -9.16 5.26 -13.84
C LYS A 66 -9.48 3.78 -13.68
N THR A 67 -9.74 3.35 -12.45
CA THR A 67 -10.12 1.96 -12.18
C THR A 67 -11.50 1.66 -12.76
N GLU A 68 -12.47 2.55 -12.57
CA GLU A 68 -13.80 2.42 -13.17
C GLU A 68 -13.74 2.38 -14.69
N ASP A 69 -12.97 3.26 -15.33
CA ASP A 69 -12.79 3.28 -16.79
C ASP A 69 -12.18 1.97 -17.32
N MET A 70 -11.16 1.44 -16.63
CA MET A 70 -10.56 0.14 -16.95
C MET A 70 -11.57 -1.01 -16.84
N LEU A 71 -12.39 -1.05 -15.78
CA LEU A 71 -13.43 -2.06 -15.61
C LEU A 71 -14.49 -1.97 -16.72
N LYS A 72 -14.90 -0.75 -17.07
CA LYS A 72 -15.84 -0.49 -18.19
C LYS A 72 -15.30 -1.00 -19.52
N GLN A 73 -14.04 -0.71 -19.83
CA GLN A 73 -13.39 -1.18 -21.06
C GLN A 73 -13.36 -2.71 -21.15
N ARG A 74 -13.23 -3.40 -20.01
CA ARG A 74 -13.28 -4.87 -19.91
C ARG A 74 -14.68 -5.45 -19.84
N LYS A 75 -15.72 -4.60 -19.85
CA LYS A 75 -17.13 -4.98 -19.64
C LYS A 75 -17.36 -5.70 -18.30
N GLU A 76 -16.55 -5.37 -17.30
CA GLU A 76 -16.68 -5.89 -15.93
C GLU A 76 -17.70 -5.05 -15.12
N PRO A 77 -18.27 -5.61 -14.04
CA PRO A 77 -19.06 -4.85 -13.08
C PRO A 77 -18.27 -3.64 -12.56
N HIS A 78 -18.91 -2.48 -12.58
CA HIS A 78 -18.28 -1.20 -12.27
C HIS A 78 -19.19 -0.32 -11.42
N ALA A 79 -20.08 -0.93 -10.63
CA ALA A 79 -20.77 -0.16 -9.59
C ALA A 79 -19.73 0.36 -8.58
N ARG A 80 -20.07 1.40 -7.82
CA ARG A 80 -19.14 2.03 -6.88
C ARG A 80 -18.44 1.02 -5.95
N GLN A 81 -19.18 0.01 -5.49
CA GLN A 81 -18.66 -1.06 -4.63
C GLN A 81 -17.69 -1.98 -5.38
N ASP A 82 -17.95 -2.27 -6.66
CA ASP A 82 -17.07 -3.10 -7.49
C ASP A 82 -15.73 -2.39 -7.77
N VAL A 83 -15.79 -1.09 -8.07
CA VAL A 83 -14.57 -0.27 -8.26
C VAL A 83 -13.75 -0.17 -6.99
N ALA A 84 -14.41 0.00 -5.83
CA ALA A 84 -13.75 0.12 -4.55
C ALA A 84 -13.16 -1.21 -4.04
N ARG A 85 -13.77 -2.34 -4.43
CA ARG A 85 -13.33 -3.67 -4.02
C ARG A 85 -11.92 -3.92 -4.51
N SER A 86 -11.02 -4.24 -3.57
CA SER A 86 -9.60 -4.47 -3.86
C SER A 86 -8.85 -3.30 -4.52
N LEU A 87 -9.43 -2.08 -4.54
CA LEU A 87 -8.70 -0.89 -4.95
C LEU A 87 -7.97 -0.29 -3.75
N PHE A 88 -6.67 -0.11 -3.94
CA PHE A 88 -5.78 0.56 -3.00
C PHE A 88 -5.02 1.68 -3.70
N ALA A 89 -4.65 2.71 -2.96
CA ALA A 89 -3.76 3.77 -3.45
C ALA A 89 -2.73 4.16 -2.38
N ASP A 90 -1.45 4.24 -2.75
CA ASP A 90 -0.40 4.78 -1.88
C ASP A 90 -0.38 6.32 -1.99
N LEU A 91 -0.94 6.97 -0.97
CA LEU A 91 -1.09 8.42 -0.89
C LEU A 91 0.23 9.16 -0.67
N SER A 92 1.30 8.45 -0.30
CA SER A 92 2.64 9.03 -0.18
C SER A 92 3.23 9.42 -1.54
N GLN A 93 2.80 8.72 -2.61
CA GLN A 93 3.41 8.80 -3.95
C GLN A 93 2.82 9.90 -4.84
N ASN A 94 3.58 10.35 -5.83
CA ASN A 94 3.10 11.29 -6.83
C ASN A 94 2.05 10.64 -7.75
N ILE A 95 0.98 11.39 -8.07
CA ILE A 95 -0.16 10.94 -8.90
C ILE A 95 0.27 10.39 -10.28
N VAL A 96 1.31 10.96 -10.89
CA VAL A 96 1.83 10.53 -12.21
C VAL A 96 2.36 9.10 -12.21
N ARG A 97 2.77 8.59 -11.05
CA ARG A 97 3.24 7.20 -10.91
C ARG A 97 2.10 6.18 -10.96
N MET A 98 0.86 6.66 -10.98
CA MET A 98 -0.36 5.86 -10.84
C MET A 98 -0.22 4.88 -9.66
N PRO A 99 -0.07 5.39 -8.42
CA PRO A 99 0.24 4.58 -7.25
C PRO A 99 -0.98 3.80 -6.71
N TRP A 100 -1.85 3.32 -7.60
CA TRP A 100 -3.05 2.57 -7.25
C TRP A 100 -3.10 1.22 -7.98
N GLY A 101 -3.97 0.34 -7.50
CA GLY A 101 -4.12 -1.03 -8.00
C GLY A 101 -3.32 -2.04 -7.18
N ARG A 102 -2.47 -2.85 -7.82
CA ARG A 102 -1.66 -3.86 -7.14
C ARG A 102 -0.66 -3.21 -6.19
N TYR A 103 -0.45 -3.82 -5.02
CA TYR A 103 0.53 -3.35 -4.05
C TYR A 103 1.92 -3.26 -4.68
N ARG A 104 2.59 -2.13 -4.46
CA ARG A 104 4.00 -1.92 -4.81
C ARG A 104 4.87 -2.12 -3.57
N THR A 105 6.17 -1.88 -3.72
CA THR A 105 7.12 -1.85 -2.61
C THR A 105 6.63 -0.93 -1.50
N LEU A 106 6.47 -1.49 -0.30
CA LEU A 106 6.16 -0.74 0.90
C LEU A 106 7.45 -0.08 1.40
N THR A 107 7.34 1.17 1.84
CA THR A 107 8.43 1.95 2.43
C THR A 107 8.02 2.41 3.83
N THR A 108 8.97 2.96 4.59
CA THR A 108 8.71 3.53 5.92
C THR A 108 7.76 4.73 5.89
N SER A 109 7.51 5.30 4.71
CA SER A 109 6.60 6.42 4.48
C SER A 109 5.32 6.05 3.72
N THR A 110 5.09 4.76 3.43
CA THR A 110 3.90 4.30 2.71
C THR A 110 2.63 4.68 3.48
N GLN A 111 1.65 5.24 2.74
CA GLN A 111 0.33 5.55 3.25
C GLN A 111 -0.69 4.87 2.34
N LEU A 112 -0.93 3.58 2.58
CA LEU A 112 -1.77 2.75 1.72
C LEU A 112 -3.24 2.89 2.13
N TYR A 113 -4.04 3.54 1.28
CA TYR A 113 -5.47 3.75 1.47
C TYR A 113 -6.27 2.62 0.82
N SER A 114 -7.25 2.09 1.55
CA SER A 114 -8.23 1.12 1.06
C SER A 114 -9.53 1.82 0.72
N PHE A 115 -9.98 1.73 -0.54
CA PHE A 115 -11.27 2.29 -0.96
C PHE A 115 -12.43 1.51 -0.35
N GLU A 116 -12.34 0.18 -0.32
CA GLU A 116 -13.36 -0.69 0.26
C GLU A 116 -13.65 -0.38 1.74
N ARG A 117 -12.60 -0.10 2.51
CA ARG A 117 -12.74 0.20 3.95
C ARG A 117 -12.77 1.70 4.27
N ASP A 118 -12.59 2.55 3.27
CA ASP A 118 -12.49 4.01 3.38
C ASP A 118 -11.55 4.48 4.51
N ARG A 119 -10.36 3.88 4.59
CA ARG A 119 -9.34 4.24 5.57
C ARG A 119 -7.92 3.88 5.13
N LEU A 120 -6.93 4.50 5.76
CA LEU A 120 -5.56 3.98 5.71
C LEU A 120 -5.48 2.59 6.35
N LEU A 121 -4.66 1.72 5.76
CA LEU A 121 -4.26 0.48 6.40
C LEU A 121 -3.35 0.79 7.57
N VAL A 122 -3.56 0.05 8.67
CA VAL A 122 -2.70 0.15 9.85
C VAL A 122 -1.43 -0.69 9.65
N PRO A 123 -0.32 -0.39 10.34
CA PRO A 123 0.97 -1.05 10.12
C PRO A 123 0.92 -2.59 10.19
N GLU A 124 0.09 -3.16 11.06
CA GLU A 124 -0.10 -4.60 11.20
C GLU A 124 -0.74 -5.23 9.96
N GLU A 125 -1.65 -4.52 9.29
CA GLU A 125 -2.24 -4.99 8.05
C GLU A 125 -1.21 -5.01 6.93
N LEU A 126 -0.26 -4.06 6.95
CA LEU A 126 0.87 -4.04 6.02
C LEU A 126 1.83 -5.20 6.25
N LEU A 127 2.09 -5.60 7.52
CA LEU A 127 2.83 -6.83 7.83
C LEU A 127 2.14 -8.07 7.24
N VAL A 128 0.82 -8.17 7.36
CA VAL A 128 0.07 -9.28 6.77
C VAL A 128 0.18 -9.29 5.24
N ILE A 129 0.18 -8.11 4.59
CA ILE A 129 0.42 -8.00 3.14
C ILE A 129 1.82 -8.49 2.75
N LEU A 130 2.83 -8.27 3.59
CA LEU A 130 4.20 -8.80 3.40
C LEU A 130 4.29 -10.32 3.65
N GLY A 131 3.20 -10.98 4.04
CA GLY A 131 3.13 -12.42 4.27
C GLY A 131 3.50 -12.84 5.69
N PHE A 132 3.60 -11.91 6.63
CA PHE A 132 3.75 -12.27 8.05
C PHE A 132 2.45 -12.92 8.57
N PRO A 133 2.55 -13.92 9.47
CA PRO A 133 1.38 -14.51 10.10
C PRO A 133 0.54 -13.47 10.85
N ARG A 134 -0.79 -13.61 10.84
CA ARG A 134 -1.69 -12.72 11.59
C ARG A 134 -1.38 -12.68 13.08
N THR A 135 -1.07 -13.84 13.66
CA THR A 135 -0.66 -13.97 15.07
C THR A 135 0.59 -13.15 15.39
N TYR A 136 1.55 -13.09 14.46
CA TYR A 136 2.74 -12.25 14.59
C TYR A 136 2.39 -10.76 14.50
N ALA A 137 1.59 -10.35 13.51
CA ALA A 137 1.17 -8.96 13.35
C ALA A 137 0.36 -8.45 14.56
N GLU A 138 -0.52 -9.29 15.11
CA GLU A 138 -1.27 -9.01 16.34
C GLU A 138 -0.34 -8.89 17.55
N SER A 139 0.61 -9.82 17.71
CA SER A 139 1.61 -9.73 18.77
C SER A 139 2.46 -8.46 18.66
N ALA A 140 2.89 -8.08 17.46
CA ALA A 140 3.68 -6.87 17.23
C ALA A 140 2.94 -5.61 17.74
N ARG A 141 1.63 -5.51 17.48
CA ARG A 141 0.80 -4.39 17.97
C ARG A 141 0.81 -4.23 19.49
N HIS A 142 0.91 -5.32 20.23
CA HIS A 142 0.88 -5.29 21.70
C HIS A 142 2.25 -4.99 22.33
N HIS A 143 3.34 -5.29 21.62
CA HIS A 143 4.71 -5.23 22.17
C HIS A 143 5.59 -4.14 21.55
N MET A 144 5.20 -3.57 20.40
CA MET A 144 5.97 -2.57 19.66
C MET A 144 5.17 -1.28 19.49
N LYS A 145 5.86 -0.14 19.37
CA LYS A 145 5.20 1.11 19.02
C LYS A 145 4.83 1.09 17.54
N ASN A 146 3.73 1.73 17.16
CA ASN A 146 3.30 1.82 15.76
C ASN A 146 4.40 2.32 14.82
N ARG A 147 5.25 3.25 15.27
CA ARG A 147 6.40 3.73 14.48
C ARG A 147 7.38 2.61 14.16
N ASP A 148 7.72 1.79 15.14
CA ASP A 148 8.68 0.69 14.98
C ASP A 148 8.10 -0.39 14.04
N ILE A 149 6.79 -0.62 14.10
CA ILE A 149 6.09 -1.52 13.16
C ILE A 149 6.13 -0.95 11.74
N THR A 150 5.87 0.35 11.56
CA THR A 150 5.97 1.00 10.25
C THR A 150 7.39 0.96 9.69
N ASP A 151 8.39 1.21 10.53
CA ASP A 151 9.80 1.12 10.14
C ASP A 151 10.15 -0.32 9.73
N LEU A 152 9.70 -1.32 10.49
CA LEU A 152 9.83 -2.73 10.16
C LEU A 152 9.17 -3.06 8.81
N VAL A 153 7.94 -2.62 8.57
CA VAL A 153 7.23 -2.83 7.28
C VAL A 153 8.03 -2.27 6.11
N GLY A 154 8.59 -1.07 6.25
CA GLY A 154 9.35 -0.43 5.18
C GLY A 154 10.73 -1.04 4.92
N MET A 155 11.29 -1.77 5.89
CA MET A 155 12.60 -2.43 5.78
C MET A 155 12.50 -3.94 5.52
N ALA A 156 11.36 -4.55 5.78
CA ALA A 156 11.16 -5.98 5.65
C ALA A 156 11.11 -6.42 4.18
N MET A 157 11.59 -7.64 3.94
CA MET A 157 11.34 -8.35 2.69
C MET A 157 10.01 -9.09 2.78
N ALA A 158 9.32 -9.25 1.64
CA ALA A 158 8.13 -10.10 1.59
C ALA A 158 8.52 -11.55 1.96
N VAL A 159 7.84 -12.11 2.95
CA VAL A 159 8.09 -13.45 3.50
C VAL A 159 8.09 -14.52 2.39
N PRO A 160 7.13 -14.54 1.44
CA PRO A 160 7.14 -15.54 0.36
C PRO A 160 8.41 -15.48 -0.49
N SER A 161 8.95 -14.28 -0.75
CA SER A 161 10.18 -14.13 -1.53
C SER A 161 11.38 -14.71 -0.79
N VAL A 162 11.50 -14.46 0.52
CA VAL A 162 12.57 -15.04 1.35
C VAL A 162 12.43 -16.56 1.41
N THR A 163 11.21 -17.07 1.61
CA THR A 163 10.93 -18.51 1.62
C THR A 163 11.40 -19.20 0.34
N VAL A 164 11.07 -18.65 -0.83
CA VAL A 164 11.48 -19.24 -2.12
C VAL A 164 13.00 -19.30 -2.24
N VAL A 165 13.71 -18.25 -1.85
CA VAL A 165 15.18 -18.23 -1.88
C VAL A 165 15.77 -19.26 -0.92
N CYS A 166 15.28 -19.32 0.31
CA CYS A 166 15.73 -20.31 1.31
C CYS A 166 15.48 -21.75 0.86
N CYS A 167 14.28 -22.06 0.36
CA CYS A 167 13.95 -23.38 -0.17
C CYS A 167 14.84 -23.74 -1.36
N SER A 168 15.07 -22.79 -2.28
CA SER A 168 15.95 -23.02 -3.43
C SER A 168 17.38 -23.33 -3.02
N ALA A 169 17.92 -22.58 -2.05
CA ALA A 169 19.25 -22.80 -1.50
C ALA A 169 19.36 -24.16 -0.79
N LEU A 170 18.35 -24.54 0.01
CA LEU A 170 18.30 -25.84 0.67
C LEU A 170 18.29 -26.98 -0.35
N MET A 171 17.44 -26.90 -1.38
CA MET A 171 17.36 -27.92 -2.43
C MET A 171 18.67 -28.02 -3.23
N ALA A 172 19.35 -26.91 -3.46
CA ALA A 172 20.68 -26.92 -4.08
C ALA A 172 21.71 -27.62 -3.17
N ALA A 173 21.75 -27.28 -1.88
CA ALA A 173 22.67 -27.89 -0.91
C ALA A 173 22.47 -29.41 -0.83
N LEU A 174 21.21 -29.87 -0.80
CA LEU A 174 20.88 -31.30 -0.78
C LEU A 174 21.36 -32.05 -2.04
N ARG A 175 21.43 -31.37 -3.20
CA ARG A 175 21.97 -31.98 -4.44
C ARG A 175 23.49 -32.10 -4.44
N PHE A 176 24.19 -31.14 -3.84
CA PHE A 176 25.66 -31.13 -3.83
C PHE A 176 26.27 -31.92 -2.67
N LEU A 177 25.47 -32.22 -1.64
CA LEU A 177 25.90 -32.98 -0.46
C LEU A 177 25.04 -34.25 -0.31
N PRO A 178 25.24 -35.28 -1.15
CA PRO A 178 24.42 -36.49 -1.13
C PRO A 178 24.47 -37.24 0.22
N GLY A 179 25.55 -37.08 1.00
CA GLY A 179 25.64 -37.64 2.36
C GLY A 179 24.63 -37.05 3.36
N LEU A 180 24.25 -35.78 3.20
CA LEU A 180 23.30 -35.09 4.08
C LEU A 180 21.86 -35.59 3.89
N ALA A 181 21.51 -36.05 2.68
CA ALA A 181 20.19 -36.61 2.42
C ALA A 181 20.00 -37.98 3.10
N ALA A 182 21.05 -38.81 3.13
CA ALA A 182 21.02 -40.10 3.80
C ALA A 182 20.79 -39.94 5.32
N ASP A 183 21.42 -38.95 5.97
CA ASP A 183 21.27 -38.70 7.40
C ASP A 183 19.85 -38.22 7.77
N VAL A 184 19.18 -37.48 6.89
CA VAL A 184 17.80 -36.99 7.11
C VAL A 184 16.79 -38.13 7.01
N GLU A 185 16.97 -39.08 6.09
CA GLU A 185 16.08 -40.25 5.99
C GLU A 185 16.18 -41.15 7.24
N VAL A 186 17.39 -41.41 7.74
CA VAL A 186 17.62 -42.19 8.97
C VAL A 186 16.91 -41.54 10.18
N ALA A 187 17.05 -40.23 10.33
CA ALA A 187 16.40 -39.50 11.43
C ALA A 187 14.85 -39.51 11.35
N SER A 188 14.28 -39.68 10.15
CA SER A 188 12.82 -39.76 9.97
C SER A 188 12.25 -41.12 10.36
N GLN A 189 13.01 -42.21 10.14
CA GLN A 189 12.61 -43.56 10.52
C GLN A 189 12.60 -43.75 12.04
N ASP A 190 13.58 -43.22 12.77
CA ASP A 190 13.65 -43.32 14.24
C ASP A 190 12.47 -42.66 14.96
N ARG A 191 11.89 -41.59 14.37
CA ARG A 191 10.72 -40.92 14.97
C ARG A 191 9.42 -41.72 14.84
N SER A 192 9.33 -42.64 13.88
CA SER A 192 8.13 -43.48 13.70
C SER A 192 7.99 -44.56 14.76
N VAL A 193 9.11 -45.02 15.34
CA VAL A 193 9.15 -46.10 16.34
C VAL A 193 8.67 -45.60 17.72
N VAL A 194 8.90 -44.34 18.06
CA VAL A 194 8.60 -43.78 19.39
C VAL A 194 7.09 -43.52 19.61
N ASN A 195 6.30 -43.39 18.54
CA ASN A 195 4.86 -43.10 18.65
C ASN A 195 3.95 -44.36 18.65
N SER A 196 4.53 -45.56 18.74
CA SER A 196 3.79 -46.83 18.69
C SER A 196 3.68 -47.56 20.05
N THR A 197 4.05 -46.91 21.14
CA THR A 197 3.94 -47.38 22.54
C THR A 197 3.10 -46.43 23.36
#